data_AF-A0A2E2I8E0-F1
#
_entry.id   AF-A0A2E2I8E0-F1
#
_cell.length_a   1.000
_cell.length_b   1.000
_cell.length_c   1.000
_cell.angle_alpha   90.00
_cell.angle_beta   90.00
_cell.angle_gamma   90.00
#
_symmetry.space_group_name_H-M   'P 1'
#
loop_
_entity.id
_entity.type
_entity.pdbx_description
1 polymer ?
#
loop_
_entity_poly.entity_id
_entity_poly.type
_entity_poly.pdbx_seq_one_letter_code
_entity_poly.pdbx_strand_id
1 'polypeptide(L)'
;MDDPSKEKKQRLQQEKKNKKIKSKRDKKPIIVALILTISMLMSAMALYSSMGESPHLEYADGIDGQTSLIITGVLYGTHACEEGGFSIQSGIDDDGDGELSGEEVDVIKNVCHGKQGFSGPMSNRGYWGSNGSNGSDGIDGLDGADGFQGSDGIGL
;
A
#
# COMPACT_ATOMS: atom_id res chain seq x y z
N MET A 1 -51.92 -12.51 -94.98
CA MET A 1 -52.05 -12.41 -93.51
C MET A 1 -50.93 -13.22 -92.90
N ASP A 2 -49.90 -12.57 -92.36
CA ASP A 2 -48.82 -13.26 -91.65
C ASP A 2 -49.30 -13.70 -90.28
N ASP A 3 -49.09 -14.98 -89.96
CA ASP A 3 -49.52 -15.61 -88.71
C ASP A 3 -48.65 -15.13 -87.52
N PRO A 4 -49.19 -14.32 -86.59
CA PRO A 4 -48.45 -13.74 -85.46
C PRO A 4 -47.93 -14.80 -84.47
N SER A 5 -48.38 -16.05 -84.57
CA SER A 5 -47.94 -17.17 -83.74
C SER A 5 -46.50 -17.61 -84.04
N LYS A 6 -46.04 -17.49 -85.30
CA LYS A 6 -44.69 -17.93 -85.70
C LYS A 6 -43.60 -17.02 -85.15
N GLU A 7 -43.82 -15.71 -85.18
CA GLU A 7 -42.83 -14.73 -84.68
C GLU A 7 -42.63 -14.85 -83.16
N LYS A 8 -43.72 -15.06 -82.41
CA LYS A 8 -43.67 -15.24 -80.95
C LYS A 8 -42.90 -16.51 -80.55
N LYS A 9 -43.04 -17.60 -81.31
CA LYS A 9 -42.27 -18.85 -81.10
C LYS A 9 -40.78 -18.66 -81.37
N GLN A 10 -40.42 -17.90 -82.42
CA GLN A 10 -39.01 -17.61 -82.73
C GLN A 10 -38.36 -16.76 -81.63
N ARG A 11 -39.05 -15.71 -81.15
CA ARG A 11 -38.56 -14.88 -80.04
C ARG A 11 -38.34 -15.68 -78.74
N LEU A 12 -39.29 -16.54 -78.37
CA LEU A 12 -39.17 -17.42 -77.20
C LEU A 12 -38.02 -18.42 -77.34
N GLN A 13 -37.79 -18.96 -78.54
CA GLN A 13 -36.64 -19.84 -78.80
C GLN A 13 -35.32 -19.07 -78.74
N GLN A 14 -35.29 -17.83 -79.20
CA GLN A 14 -34.12 -16.97 -79.20
C GLN A 14 -33.74 -16.51 -77.79
N GLU A 15 -34.71 -16.16 -76.94
CA GLU A 15 -34.49 -15.90 -75.50
C GLU A 15 -33.98 -17.13 -74.75
N LYS A 16 -34.55 -18.32 -75.03
CA LYS A 16 -34.08 -19.58 -74.43
C LYS A 16 -32.65 -19.91 -74.86
N LYS A 17 -32.31 -19.67 -76.14
CA LYS A 17 -30.93 -19.81 -76.65
C LYS A 17 -29.99 -18.81 -75.99
N ASN A 18 -30.39 -17.54 -75.86
CA ASN A 18 -29.57 -16.49 -75.26
C ASN A 18 -29.33 -16.73 -73.75
N LYS A 19 -30.36 -17.21 -73.01
CA LYS A 19 -30.21 -17.68 -71.62
C LYS A 19 -29.26 -18.87 -71.50
N LYS A 20 -29.33 -19.85 -72.42
CA LYS A 20 -28.39 -20.99 -72.46
C LYS A 20 -26.95 -20.57 -72.76
N ILE A 21 -26.74 -19.62 -73.69
CA ILE A 21 -25.41 -19.09 -74.02
C ILE A 21 -24.81 -18.34 -72.82
N LYS A 22 -25.63 -17.53 -72.12
CA LYS A 22 -25.22 -16.82 -70.90
C LYS A 22 -24.84 -17.77 -69.75
N SER A 23 -25.53 -18.91 -69.65
CA SER A 23 -25.22 -19.98 -68.68
C SER A 23 -23.99 -20.84 -69.04
N LYS A 24 -23.60 -20.86 -70.33
CA LYS A 24 -22.46 -21.65 -70.84
C LYS A 24 -21.16 -20.85 -70.95
N ARG A 25 -21.12 -19.57 -70.55
CA ARG A 25 -19.84 -18.84 -70.44
C ARG A 25 -18.94 -19.60 -69.48
N ASP A 26 -17.80 -20.05 -69.98
CA ASP A 26 -16.80 -20.78 -69.21
C ASP A 26 -16.52 -19.99 -67.92
N LYS A 27 -16.79 -20.59 -66.76
CA LYS A 27 -16.54 -19.96 -65.46
C LYS A 27 -15.05 -19.92 -65.12
N LYS A 28 -14.20 -20.51 -65.98
CA LYS A 28 -12.74 -20.56 -65.86
C LYS A 28 -12.11 -19.18 -65.63
N PRO A 29 -12.38 -18.12 -66.42
CA PRO A 29 -11.89 -16.76 -66.15
C PRO A 29 -12.37 -16.17 -64.83
N ILE A 30 -13.59 -16.49 -64.37
CA ILE A 30 -14.13 -15.99 -63.10
C ILE A 30 -13.40 -16.65 -61.92
N ILE A 31 -13.13 -17.95 -62.01
CA ILE A 31 -12.40 -18.70 -60.98
C ILE A 31 -10.94 -18.22 -60.91
N VAL A 32 -10.28 -18.00 -62.05
CA VAL A 32 -8.91 -17.46 -62.09
C VAL A 32 -8.85 -16.05 -61.49
N ALA A 33 -9.81 -15.18 -61.80
CA ALA A 33 -9.89 -13.85 -61.20
C ALA A 33 -10.08 -13.90 -59.68
N LEU A 34 -10.96 -14.79 -59.18
CA LEU A 34 -11.16 -14.99 -57.74
C LEU A 34 -9.87 -15.47 -57.05
N ILE A 35 -9.17 -16.45 -57.61
CA ILE A 35 -7.90 -16.94 -57.06
C ILE A 35 -6.87 -15.81 -56.99
N LEU A 36 -6.71 -15.02 -58.07
CA LEU A 36 -5.78 -13.89 -58.09
C LEU A 36 -6.13 -12.81 -57.05
N THR A 37 -7.42 -12.51 -56.86
CA THR A 37 -7.85 -11.54 -55.84
C THR A 37 -7.64 -12.05 -54.42
N ILE A 38 -7.86 -13.35 -54.17
CA ILE A 38 -7.63 -13.97 -52.87
C ILE A 38 -6.12 -13.98 -52.57
N SER A 39 -5.26 -14.30 -53.54
CA SER A 39 -3.81 -14.24 -53.38
C SER A 39 -3.32 -12.83 -53.05
N MET A 40 -3.89 -11.81 -53.70
CA MET A 40 -3.54 -10.41 -53.45
C MET A 40 -4.01 -9.93 -52.07
N LEU A 41 -5.19 -10.36 -51.62
CA LEU A 41 -5.72 -10.05 -50.28
C LEU A 41 -4.95 -10.77 -49.16
N MET A 42 -4.60 -12.04 -49.34
CA MET A 42 -3.79 -12.79 -48.37
C MET A 42 -2.38 -12.20 -48.23
N SER A 43 -1.78 -11.75 -49.34
CA SER A 43 -0.51 -11.03 -49.32
C SER A 43 -0.60 -9.69 -48.57
N ALA A 44 -1.67 -8.93 -48.81
CA ALA A 44 -1.90 -7.66 -48.11
C ALA A 44 -2.16 -7.86 -46.60
N MET A 45 -2.91 -8.89 -46.22
CA MET A 45 -3.13 -9.25 -44.81
C MET A 45 -1.84 -9.69 -44.12
N ALA A 46 -0.99 -10.48 -44.80
CA ALA A 46 0.30 -10.89 -44.26
C ALA A 46 1.23 -9.70 -44.01
N LEU A 47 1.26 -8.73 -44.94
CA LEU A 47 1.98 -7.47 -44.75
C LEU A 47 1.38 -6.67 -43.60
N TYR A 48 0.06 -6.56 -43.50
CA TYR A 48 -0.63 -5.85 -42.41
C TYR A 48 -0.28 -6.42 -41.02
N SER A 49 -0.23 -7.75 -40.87
CA SER A 49 0.21 -8.40 -39.64
C SER A 49 1.71 -8.23 -39.36
N SER A 50 2.53 -7.93 -40.37
CA SER A 50 3.96 -7.65 -40.17
C SER A 50 4.26 -6.19 -39.85
N MET A 51 3.27 -5.28 -39.98
CA MET A 51 3.42 -3.86 -39.59
C MET A 51 3.02 -3.63 -38.12
N GLY A 52 2.64 -4.70 -37.42
CA GLY A 52 2.20 -4.69 -36.03
C GLY A 52 3.31 -4.89 -34.99
N GLU A 53 4.59 -4.84 -35.37
CA GLU A 53 5.67 -4.85 -34.38
C GLU A 53 6.82 -3.98 -34.87
N SER A 54 7.16 -2.96 -34.07
CA SER A 54 8.26 -2.03 -34.30
C SER A 54 9.58 -2.77 -34.54
N PRO A 55 10.41 -2.39 -35.53
CA PRO A 55 11.73 -2.95 -35.69
C PRO A 55 12.68 -2.20 -34.74
N HIS A 56 12.59 -2.52 -33.45
CA HIS A 56 13.70 -2.26 -32.54
C HIS A 56 14.29 -3.59 -32.13
N LEU A 57 15.41 -3.93 -32.78
CA LEU A 57 16.39 -4.89 -32.27
C LEU A 57 17.04 -4.28 -31.03
N GLU A 58 16.24 -4.07 -29.98
CA GLU A 58 16.73 -3.68 -28.66
C GLU A 58 16.75 -4.93 -27.81
N TYR A 59 17.81 -5.05 -27.04
CA TYR A 59 17.80 -5.87 -25.85
C TYR A 59 16.72 -5.29 -24.94
N ALA A 60 15.48 -5.76 -25.09
CA ALA A 60 14.38 -5.34 -24.23
C ALA A 60 14.76 -5.79 -22.82
N ASP A 61 15.01 -4.81 -21.96
CA ASP A 61 14.95 -4.99 -20.53
C ASP A 61 13.64 -5.70 -20.17
N GLY A 62 13.71 -6.52 -19.11
CA GLY A 62 12.52 -7.15 -18.57
C GLY A 62 11.49 -6.07 -18.24
N ILE A 63 10.20 -6.43 -18.32
CA ILE A 63 9.13 -5.55 -17.88
C ILE A 63 9.44 -5.08 -16.46
N ASP A 64 9.39 -3.76 -16.23
CA ASP A 64 9.56 -3.19 -14.90
C ASP A 64 8.59 -3.87 -13.92
N GLY A 65 9.08 -4.11 -12.70
CA GLY A 65 8.21 -4.59 -11.63
C GLY A 65 7.18 -3.53 -11.25
N GLN A 66 6.01 -3.98 -10.78
CA GLN A 66 5.02 -3.08 -10.19
C GLN A 66 5.61 -2.40 -8.94
N THR A 67 5.21 -1.16 -8.69
CA THR A 67 5.70 -0.38 -7.54
C THR A 67 5.17 -0.99 -6.25
N SER A 68 6.06 -1.34 -5.31
CA SER A 68 5.66 -1.73 -3.96
C SER A 68 5.78 -0.53 -3.02
N LEU A 69 4.71 -0.27 -2.28
CA LEU A 69 4.63 0.82 -1.33
C LEU A 69 4.48 0.30 0.10
N ILE A 70 5.05 1.05 1.04
CA ILE A 70 4.94 0.80 2.47
C ILE A 70 4.57 2.10 3.15
N ILE A 71 3.50 2.06 3.95
CA ILE A 71 3.07 3.18 4.78
C ILE A 71 3.05 2.77 6.25
N THR A 72 3.36 3.74 7.11
CA THR A 72 3.22 3.57 8.56
C THR A 72 2.14 4.53 9.05
N GLY A 73 1.25 4.02 9.90
CA GLY A 73 0.10 4.78 10.36
C GLY A 73 -0.33 4.39 11.77
N VAL A 74 -1.46 4.95 12.18
CA VAL A 74 -2.10 4.58 13.44
C VAL A 74 -2.44 3.09 13.47
N LEU A 75 -2.57 2.55 14.67
CA LEU A 75 -2.88 1.13 14.87
C LEU A 75 -4.15 0.73 14.10
N TYR A 76 -4.03 -0.27 13.23
CA TYR A 76 -5.16 -0.78 12.46
C TYR A 76 -5.91 -1.83 13.30
N GLY A 77 -7.19 -1.56 13.56
CA GLY A 77 -8.03 -2.34 14.46
C GLY A 77 -7.93 -1.89 15.93
N THR A 78 -8.91 -2.28 16.74
CA THR A 78 -9.14 -1.70 18.08
C THR A 78 -8.51 -2.47 19.25
N HIS A 79 -7.89 -3.63 19.02
CA HIS A 79 -7.47 -4.54 20.11
C HIS A 79 -6.11 -5.23 19.88
N ALA A 80 -5.26 -4.73 18.97
CA ALA A 80 -4.01 -5.40 18.68
C ALA A 80 -2.92 -5.17 19.74
N CYS A 81 -2.90 -4.00 20.39
CA CYS A 81 -1.84 -3.60 21.32
C CYS A 81 -2.43 -2.83 22.52
N GLU A 82 -2.25 -3.35 23.73
CA GLU A 82 -2.76 -2.74 24.98
C GLU A 82 -2.08 -1.41 25.33
N GLU A 83 -0.76 -1.32 25.11
CA GLU A 83 0.06 -0.12 25.35
C GLU A 83 0.12 0.81 24.12
N GLY A 84 -0.80 0.62 23.17
CA GLY A 84 -0.76 1.26 21.86
C GLY A 84 0.39 0.76 20.97
N GLY A 85 0.54 1.42 19.83
CA GLY A 85 1.51 1.05 18.82
C GLY A 85 1.21 1.74 17.49
N PHE A 86 1.82 1.24 16.42
CA PHE A 86 1.57 1.68 15.06
C PHE A 86 1.38 0.48 14.13
N SER A 87 0.84 0.72 12.95
CA SER A 87 0.69 -0.31 11.93
C SER A 87 1.59 -0.01 10.74
N ILE A 88 2.18 -1.07 10.19
CA ILE A 88 2.91 -1.06 8.92
C ILE A 88 2.01 -1.75 7.91
N GLN A 89 1.67 -1.03 6.84
CA GLN A 89 0.88 -1.53 5.74
C GLN A 89 1.76 -1.58 4.50
N SER A 90 1.68 -2.68 3.74
CA SER A 90 2.43 -2.86 2.51
C SER A 90 1.56 -3.49 1.44
N GLY A 91 1.79 -3.09 0.21
CA GLY A 91 1.09 -3.63 -0.96
C GLY A 91 1.76 -3.21 -2.26
N ILE A 92 1.08 -3.50 -3.35
CA ILE A 92 1.42 -3.06 -4.70
C ILE A 92 0.51 -1.91 -5.07
N ASP A 93 1.09 -0.86 -5.65
CA ASP A 93 0.37 0.25 -6.28
C ASP A 93 -0.19 -0.26 -7.62
N ASP A 94 -1.43 -0.78 -7.56
CA ASP A 94 -2.10 -1.45 -8.67
C ASP A 94 -2.67 -0.43 -9.67
N ASP A 95 -3.00 0.79 -9.22
CA ASP A 95 -3.52 1.86 -10.07
C ASP A 95 -2.45 2.86 -10.57
N GLY A 96 -1.26 2.83 -9.99
CA GLY A 96 -0.08 3.58 -10.42
C GLY A 96 -0.11 5.05 -10.04
N ASP A 97 -0.88 5.44 -9.02
CA ASP A 97 -1.01 6.82 -8.57
C ASP A 97 0.08 7.25 -7.56
N GLY A 98 0.87 6.29 -7.07
CA GLY A 98 1.98 6.51 -6.14
C GLY A 98 1.58 6.61 -4.67
N GLU A 99 0.31 6.39 -4.34
CA GLU A 99 -0.20 6.24 -2.98
C GLU A 99 -0.56 4.77 -2.70
N LEU A 100 -0.61 4.37 -1.43
CA LEU A 100 -1.09 3.02 -1.06
C LEU A 100 -2.49 3.15 -0.49
N SER A 101 -3.49 2.95 -1.35
CA SER A 101 -4.91 3.01 -1.00
C SER A 101 -5.34 1.79 -0.18
N GLY A 102 -6.54 1.83 0.40
CA GLY A 102 -7.04 0.76 1.27
C GLY A 102 -7.28 -0.57 0.55
N GLU A 103 -7.65 -0.50 -0.73
CA GLU A 103 -7.87 -1.65 -1.60
C GLU A 103 -6.57 -2.36 -2.02
N GLU A 104 -5.44 -1.63 -2.00
CA GLU A 104 -4.11 -2.11 -2.43
C GLU A 104 -3.29 -2.70 -1.27
N VAL A 105 -3.77 -2.60 -0.02
CA VAL A 105 -3.04 -3.13 1.14
C VAL A 105 -3.12 -4.66 1.19
N ASP A 106 -2.02 -5.32 0.82
CA ASP A 106 -1.88 -6.78 0.93
C ASP A 106 -1.62 -7.26 2.36
N VAL A 107 -0.76 -6.54 3.09
CA VAL A 107 -0.27 -6.96 4.39
C VAL A 107 -0.36 -5.81 5.39
N ILE A 108 -1.01 -6.11 6.51
CA ILE A 108 -1.04 -5.25 7.69
C ILE A 108 -0.28 -5.94 8.82
N LYS A 109 0.69 -5.25 9.41
CA LYS A 109 1.41 -5.70 10.59
C LYS A 109 1.43 -4.65 11.67
N ASN A 110 0.89 -5.01 12.82
CA ASN A 110 0.85 -4.17 13.99
C ASN A 110 2.15 -4.33 14.80
N VAL A 111 2.76 -3.20 15.15
CA VAL A 111 3.95 -3.12 16.00
C VAL A 111 3.53 -2.49 17.33
N CYS A 112 3.55 -3.30 18.39
CA CYS A 112 3.14 -2.86 19.72
C CYS A 112 4.29 -2.22 20.50
N HIS A 113 3.97 -1.22 21.33
CA HIS A 113 4.92 -0.71 22.30
C HIS A 113 5.26 -1.77 23.36
N GLY A 114 6.44 -1.63 23.96
CA GLY A 114 6.81 -2.42 25.13
C GLY A 114 6.04 -1.95 26.37
N LYS A 115 5.89 -2.85 27.35
CA LYS A 115 5.35 -2.48 28.65
C LYS A 115 6.22 -1.43 29.33
N GLN A 116 5.58 -0.52 30.07
CA GLN A 116 6.31 0.41 30.92
C GLN A 116 7.22 -0.35 31.90
N GLY A 117 8.45 0.13 32.04
CA GLY A 117 9.40 -0.41 33.01
C GLY A 117 8.95 -0.18 34.45
N PHE A 118 9.39 -1.04 35.37
CA PHE A 118 9.16 -0.84 36.80
C PHE A 118 9.83 0.44 37.30
N SER A 119 9.22 1.09 38.29
CA SER A 119 9.86 2.19 39.01
C SER A 119 11.18 1.74 39.64
N GLY A 120 12.16 2.63 39.67
CA GLY A 120 13.42 2.38 40.36
C GLY A 120 13.21 2.14 41.86
N PRO A 121 14.18 1.49 42.54
CA PRO A 121 14.11 1.29 43.99
C PRO A 121 14.08 2.63 44.73
N MET A 122 13.34 2.70 45.84
CA MET A 122 13.43 3.85 46.76
C MET A 122 14.82 3.90 47.38
N SER A 123 15.35 5.11 47.58
CA SER A 123 16.59 5.28 48.34
C SER A 123 16.38 5.01 49.83
N ASN A 124 17.44 4.58 50.51
CA ASN A 124 17.41 4.43 51.96
C ASN A 124 17.20 5.80 52.62
N ARG A 125 16.30 5.84 53.61
CA ARG A 125 16.12 7.02 54.46
C ARG A 125 17.44 7.34 55.16
N GLY A 126 17.85 8.60 55.16
CA GLY A 126 19.04 9.06 55.87
C GLY A 126 18.96 8.74 57.37
N TYR A 127 20.11 8.46 57.99
CA TYR A 127 20.20 8.27 59.43
C TYR A 127 19.80 9.55 60.18
N TRP A 128 19.15 9.39 61.34
CA TRP A 128 18.87 10.49 62.25
C TRP A 128 20.17 11.10 62.78
N GLY A 129 20.22 12.41 62.94
CA GLY A 129 21.36 13.09 63.58
C GLY A 129 21.46 12.72 65.06
N SER A 130 22.67 12.62 65.59
CA SER A 130 22.91 12.42 67.02
C SER A 130 22.29 13.56 67.84
N ASN A 131 21.75 13.24 69.02
CA ASN A 131 21.33 14.28 69.97
C ASN A 131 22.50 15.19 70.35
N GLY A 132 22.21 16.48 70.58
CA GLY A 132 23.19 17.42 71.11
C GLY A 132 23.68 17.02 72.51
N SER A 133 24.92 17.38 72.84
CA SER A 133 25.44 17.24 74.20
C SER A 133 24.63 18.10 75.18
N ASN A 134 24.46 17.61 76.42
CA ASN A 134 23.87 18.41 77.49
C ASN A 134 24.66 19.71 77.70
N GLY A 135 23.97 20.78 78.10
CA GLY A 135 24.62 22.03 78.51
C GLY A 135 25.47 21.82 79.75
N SER A 136 26.54 22.60 79.88
CA SER A 136 27.31 22.68 81.12
C SER A 136 26.45 23.26 82.24
N ASP A 137 26.58 22.73 83.46
CA ASP A 137 25.92 23.31 84.63
C ASP A 137 26.37 24.76 84.86
N GLY A 138 25.50 25.54 85.50
CA GLY A 138 25.82 26.92 85.88
C GLY A 138 26.90 26.97 86.96
N ILE A 139 27.60 28.10 87.06
CA ILE A 139 28.47 28.36 88.21
C ILE A 139 27.62 28.51 89.48
N ASP A 140 28.08 27.94 90.60
CA ASP A 140 27.43 28.15 91.90
C ASP A 140 27.49 29.64 92.29
N GLY A 141 26.48 30.08 93.05
CA GLY A 141 26.42 31.44 93.58
C GLY A 141 27.50 31.68 94.64
N LEU A 142 27.93 32.93 94.80
CA LEU A 142 28.78 33.31 95.92
C LEU A 142 28.00 33.14 97.23
N ASP A 143 28.60 32.48 98.22
CA ASP A 143 28.04 32.39 99.57
C ASP A 143 27.85 33.78 100.18
N GLY A 144 26.75 33.96 100.91
CA GLY A 144 26.45 35.21 101.62
C GLY A 144 27.44 35.44 102.77
N ALA A 145 27.74 36.70 103.07
CA ALA A 145 28.56 37.04 104.22
C ALA A 145 27.86 36.58 105.52
N ASP A 146 28.61 35.89 106.39
CA ASP A 146 28.13 35.49 107.71
C ASP A 146 27.68 36.71 108.54
N GLY A 147 26.52 36.61 109.19
CA GLY A 147 26.02 37.65 110.09
C GLY A 147 26.86 37.74 111.37
N PHE A 148 27.07 38.96 111.86
CA PHE A 148 27.84 39.23 113.08
C PHE A 148 27.29 38.48 114.31
N GLN A 149 28.19 37.85 115.08
CA GLN A 149 27.89 37.12 116.32
C GLN A 149 27.21 38.03 117.37
N GLY A 150 26.10 37.56 117.94
CA GLY A 150 25.50 38.14 119.14
C GLY A 150 26.27 37.66 120.39
N SER A 151 26.80 38.62 121.15
CA SER A 151 27.58 38.39 122.35
C SER A 151 26.73 38.07 123.58
N ASP A 152 27.19 37.05 124.30
CA ASP A 152 27.23 36.86 125.76
C ASP A 152 25.95 36.49 126.54
N GLY A 153 26.07 35.34 127.21
CA GLY A 153 25.35 34.99 128.43
C GLY A 153 26.24 34.17 129.35
N ILE A 154 27.00 34.84 130.22
CA ILE A 154 27.78 34.26 131.33
C ILE A 154 26.84 33.85 132.48
N GLY A 155 27.02 32.64 133.02
CA GLY A 155 26.24 32.14 134.17
C GLY A 155 27.00 31.06 134.92
N LEU A 156 27.75 31.51 135.95
CA LEU A 156 28.31 30.85 137.15
C LEU A 156 28.55 29.33 137.13
#